data_AF-A0A0C3D4R1-F1
#
_entry.id   AF-A0A0C3D4R1-F1
#
_cell.length_a   1.000
_cell.length_b   1.000
_cell.length_c   1.000
_cell.angle_alpha   90.00
_cell.angle_beta   90.00
_cell.angle_gamma   90.00
#
_symmetry.space_group_name_H-M   'P 1'
#
loop_
_entity.id
_entity.type
_entity.pdbx_description
1 polymer ?
#
loop_
_entity_poly.entity_id
_entity_poly.type
_entity_poly.pdbx_seq_one_letter_code
_entity_poly.pdbx_strand_id
1 'polypeptide(L)'
;MSCVPYSEATTLLEVKENMLKEVNPRWSANHPSDLRSDEAELRVLGNIALPSDTALLTLQQFYDRFNQPALRQMYIRVPKIANKSVPSVAFKLFIDIEKYNEQIGDDGVLSKPTGRKWKGNSQIHVLSSSFARDTGVPQVIPVTTSDKIIFHRVICTIEEELGNYNLMEQATDEHGLIARQVMQLPSSEQGKTKDIYLLIIDGKEYVAKKLVNIGQGCGEVISTSEACQYLVLDLIRLKRLDYFSPQFQDYAMKKGADIAVQKFSGTLGGSNQPDKLSAMIMAFSHFVIQETACKYMFSDLQGSMDRHRNTPQRDGNTTGAILTLFDPMTHTPLGGSGLGDHGIKGFQDFAESHQCSHICCELHLCTMDEIKATIEQLEHQVDESDPELGV
;
A
#
# COMPACT_ATOMS: atom_id res chain seq x y z
N MET A 1 -19.29 31.22 8.37
CA MET A 1 -19.25 30.98 9.84
C MET A 1 -17.81 30.72 10.23
N SER A 2 -17.25 31.53 11.14
CA SER A 2 -15.96 31.23 11.76
C SER A 2 -16.18 30.13 12.79
N CYS A 3 -15.64 28.94 12.56
CA CYS A 3 -15.67 27.90 13.59
C CYS A 3 -14.74 28.31 14.73
N VAL A 4 -15.15 28.01 15.96
CA VAL A 4 -14.34 28.21 17.14
C VAL A 4 -13.18 27.21 17.06
N PRO A 5 -11.92 27.63 17.25
CA PRO A 5 -10.81 26.70 17.28
C PRO A 5 -10.99 25.68 18.41
N TYR A 6 -10.71 24.42 18.13
CA TYR A 6 -10.72 23.35 19.14
C TYR A 6 -9.58 23.53 20.14
N SER A 7 -9.79 23.07 21.38
CA SER A 7 -8.75 23.06 22.42
C SER A 7 -7.65 22.06 22.06
N GLU A 8 -6.39 22.37 22.41
CA GLU A 8 -5.24 21.48 22.24
C GLU A 8 -5.41 20.12 22.94
N ALA A 9 -6.20 20.09 24.01
CA ALA A 9 -6.54 18.88 24.75
C ALA A 9 -7.64 18.03 24.11
N THR A 10 -8.35 18.56 23.11
CA THR A 10 -9.41 17.83 22.40
C THR A 10 -8.79 16.71 21.58
N THR A 11 -9.31 15.50 21.73
CA THR A 11 -8.88 14.32 20.95
C THR A 11 -9.38 14.39 19.51
N LEU A 12 -8.71 13.72 18.57
CA LEU A 12 -9.18 13.64 17.19
C LEU A 12 -10.55 12.96 17.08
N LEU A 13 -10.84 11.99 17.95
CA LEU A 13 -12.17 11.40 18.07
C LEU A 13 -13.21 12.45 18.46
N GLU A 14 -12.96 13.26 19.49
CA GLU A 14 -13.87 14.35 19.88
C GLU A 14 -14.01 15.40 18.78
N VAL A 15 -12.95 15.73 18.04
CA VAL A 15 -13.04 16.61 16.87
C VAL A 15 -13.99 16.01 15.83
N LYS A 16 -13.86 14.72 15.50
CA LYS A 16 -14.75 14.02 14.58
C LYS A 16 -16.21 14.06 15.05
N GLU A 17 -16.46 13.74 16.33
CA GLU A 17 -17.81 13.77 16.91
C GLU A 17 -18.42 15.18 16.89
N ASN A 18 -17.61 16.21 17.16
CA ASN A 18 -18.08 17.59 17.09
C ASN A 18 -18.40 18.00 15.65
N MET A 19 -17.59 17.59 14.67
CA MET A 19 -17.86 17.82 13.25
C MET A 19 -19.15 17.12 12.80
N LEU A 20 -19.39 15.89 13.24
CA LEU A 20 -20.62 15.15 12.95
C LEU A 20 -21.84 15.86 13.52
N LYS A 21 -21.78 16.30 14.78
CA LYS A 21 -22.85 17.09 15.42
C LYS A 21 -23.18 18.38 14.65
N GLU A 22 -22.18 19.03 14.06
CA GLU A 22 -22.38 20.23 13.24
C GLU A 22 -22.97 19.93 11.86
N VAL A 23 -22.59 18.79 11.25
CA VAL A 23 -22.99 18.41 9.89
C VAL A 23 -24.38 17.77 9.86
N ASN A 24 -24.72 16.93 10.84
CA ASN A 24 -25.95 16.13 10.86
C ASN A 24 -27.24 16.95 10.67
N PRO A 25 -27.45 18.11 11.33
CA PRO A 25 -28.67 18.91 11.12
C PRO A 25 -28.90 19.32 9.66
N ARG A 26 -27.83 19.49 8.86
CA ARG A 26 -27.91 19.82 7.43
C ARG A 26 -27.97 18.59 6.55
N TRP A 27 -27.29 17.54 6.97
CA TRP A 27 -27.29 16.25 6.29
C TRP A 27 -28.71 15.67 6.27
N SER A 28 -29.34 15.57 7.43
CA SER A 28 -30.66 14.95 7.63
C SER A 28 -31.82 15.81 7.10
N ALA A 29 -31.54 17.05 6.68
CA ALA A 29 -32.48 17.84 5.90
C ALA A 29 -32.67 17.29 4.48
N ASN A 30 -31.72 16.50 3.97
CA ASN A 30 -31.73 15.96 2.61
C ASN A 30 -31.58 14.43 2.56
N HIS A 31 -31.42 13.77 3.70
CA HIS A 31 -31.16 12.34 3.80
C HIS A 31 -31.97 11.73 4.96
N PRO A 32 -32.34 10.43 4.89
CA PRO A 32 -33.31 9.84 5.82
C PRO A 32 -32.78 9.64 7.25
N SER A 33 -31.46 9.60 7.44
CA SER A 33 -30.82 9.39 8.74
C SER A 33 -29.61 10.32 8.95
N ASP A 34 -29.31 10.59 10.21
CA ASP A 34 -28.05 11.21 10.66
C ASP A 34 -26.85 10.30 10.33
N LEU A 35 -25.70 10.92 10.03
CA LEU A 35 -24.43 10.18 9.89
C LEU A 35 -24.00 9.62 11.24
N ARG A 36 -23.58 8.36 11.24
CA ARG A 36 -22.93 7.71 12.37
C ARG A 36 -21.41 7.93 12.36
N SER A 37 -20.80 7.72 13.52
CA SER A 37 -19.36 7.86 13.70
C SER A 37 -18.54 6.89 12.84
N ASP A 38 -19.05 5.68 12.59
CA ASP A 38 -18.43 4.63 11.78
C ASP A 38 -18.62 4.79 10.26
N GLU A 39 -19.50 5.70 9.85
CA GLU A 39 -19.78 6.09 8.46
C GLU A 39 -18.95 7.31 8.02
N ALA A 40 -18.16 7.88 8.93
CA ALA A 40 -17.35 9.06 8.64
C ALA A 40 -15.92 8.94 9.16
N GLU A 41 -14.99 9.50 8.39
CA GLU A 41 -13.56 9.50 8.68
C GLU A 41 -13.02 10.93 8.69
N LEU A 42 -12.11 11.21 9.62
CA LEU A 42 -11.38 12.47 9.65
C LEU A 42 -10.17 12.38 8.71
N ARG A 43 -10.05 13.33 7.77
CA ARG A 43 -8.95 13.41 6.81
C ARG A 43 -8.28 14.77 6.84
N VAL A 44 -7.00 14.82 6.47
CA VAL A 44 -6.29 16.10 6.31
C VAL A 44 -6.37 16.62 4.87
N LEU A 45 -5.79 17.79 4.62
CA LEU A 45 -5.70 18.36 3.28
C LEU A 45 -5.01 17.40 2.29
N GLY A 46 -5.61 17.25 1.11
CA GLY A 46 -5.17 16.25 0.13
C GLY A 46 -5.95 14.93 0.21
N ASN A 47 -7.01 14.85 1.02
CA ASN A 47 -7.83 13.64 1.19
C ASN A 47 -7.04 12.46 1.76
N ILE A 48 -6.06 12.76 2.62
CA ILE A 48 -5.19 11.76 3.23
C ILE A 48 -5.86 11.25 4.50
N ALA A 49 -6.06 9.93 4.56
CA ALA A 49 -6.54 9.21 5.72
C ALA A 49 -5.58 9.35 6.89
N LEU A 50 -6.13 9.43 8.10
CA LEU A 50 -5.32 9.43 9.33
C LEU A 50 -5.02 7.99 9.74
N PRO A 51 -3.82 7.69 10.26
CA PRO A 51 -3.53 6.37 10.81
C PRO A 51 -4.49 6.00 11.95
N SER A 52 -4.88 4.73 12.05
CA SER A 52 -5.91 4.27 12.99
C SER A 52 -5.56 4.49 14.47
N ASP A 53 -4.27 4.50 14.81
CA ASP A 53 -3.74 4.76 16.15
C ASP A 53 -3.81 6.25 16.56
N THR A 54 -4.23 7.14 15.66
CA THR A 54 -4.28 8.58 15.93
C THR A 54 -5.59 9.07 16.56
N ALA A 55 -6.66 8.26 16.55
CA ALA A 55 -7.99 8.71 16.98
C ALA A 55 -8.02 9.22 18.44
N LEU A 56 -7.20 8.62 19.31
CA LEU A 56 -7.11 8.98 20.74
C LEU A 56 -6.07 10.07 21.03
N LEU A 57 -5.30 10.51 20.03
CA LEU A 57 -4.35 11.59 20.23
C LEU A 57 -5.10 12.90 20.44
N THR A 58 -4.63 13.69 21.40
CA THR A 58 -5.01 15.10 21.48
C THR A 58 -4.51 15.86 20.26
N LEU A 59 -5.12 17.01 19.95
CA LEU A 59 -4.64 17.87 18.86
C LEU A 59 -3.17 18.27 19.04
N GLN A 60 -2.73 18.49 20.28
CA GLN A 60 -1.32 18.73 20.60
C GLN A 60 -0.44 17.53 20.27
N GLN A 61 -0.80 16.34 20.74
CA GLN A 61 -0.04 15.11 20.48
C GLN A 61 0.02 14.79 18.98
N PHE A 62 -1.08 14.99 18.27
CA PHE A 62 -1.14 14.86 16.82
C PHE A 62 -0.17 15.84 16.14
N TYR A 63 -0.23 17.12 16.51
CA TYR A 63 0.65 18.13 15.95
C TYR A 63 2.13 17.80 16.20
N ASP A 64 2.50 17.45 17.43
CA ASP A 64 3.89 17.12 17.78
C ASP A 64 4.41 15.91 17.01
N ARG A 65 3.58 14.88 16.84
CA ARG A 65 3.91 13.68 16.07
C ARG A 65 4.15 14.00 14.59
N PHE A 66 3.30 14.82 13.98
CA PHE A 66 3.34 15.07 12.54
C PHE A 66 4.08 16.35 12.12
N ASN A 67 4.56 17.16 13.07
CA ASN A 67 5.40 18.35 12.81
C ASN A 67 6.88 18.01 12.59
N GLN A 68 7.20 16.73 12.39
CA GLN A 68 8.52 16.28 11.97
C GLN A 68 8.78 16.60 10.49
N PRO A 69 10.01 16.95 10.07
CA PRO A 69 10.31 17.37 8.70
C PRO A 69 9.80 16.43 7.60
N ALA A 70 9.86 15.12 7.82
CA ALA A 70 9.41 14.10 6.87
C ALA A 70 7.88 14.04 6.69
N LEU A 71 7.12 14.28 7.76
CA LEU A 71 5.66 14.12 7.79
C LEU A 71 4.90 15.44 7.66
N ARG A 72 5.58 16.55 7.97
CA ARG A 72 4.98 17.88 8.05
C ARG A 72 4.30 18.29 6.76
N GLN A 73 4.92 18.08 5.60
CA GLN A 73 4.34 18.46 4.32
C GLN A 73 3.05 17.69 3.99
N MET A 74 2.92 16.48 4.52
CA MET A 74 1.79 15.60 4.28
C MET A 74 0.60 15.96 5.17
N TYR A 75 0.83 16.16 6.47
CA TYR A 75 -0.26 16.33 7.45
C TYR A 75 -0.48 17.77 7.93
N ILE A 76 0.55 18.62 7.90
CA ILE A 76 0.52 19.98 8.48
C ILE A 76 0.83 21.01 7.40
N ARG A 77 -0.22 21.54 6.78
CA ARG A 77 -0.08 22.70 5.88
C ARG A 77 -0.33 23.99 6.65
N VAL A 78 0.68 24.85 6.70
CA VAL A 78 0.52 26.21 7.20
C VAL A 78 -0.11 27.05 6.07
N PRO A 79 -1.38 27.47 6.17
CA PRO A 79 -1.97 28.35 5.18
C PRO A 79 -1.25 29.70 5.27
N LYS A 80 -0.91 30.28 4.12
CA LYS A 80 -0.37 31.64 4.04
C LYS A 80 -1.51 32.64 4.29
N ILE A 81 -1.98 32.74 5.52
CA ILE A 81 -2.91 33.80 5.93
C ILE A 81 -2.09 35.08 6.14
N ALA A 82 -2.53 36.17 5.51
CA ALA A 82 -1.82 37.44 5.53
C ALA A 82 -1.46 37.88 6.97
N ASN A 83 -0.17 38.09 7.19
CA ASN A 83 0.47 38.76 8.32
C ASN A 83 0.70 38.02 9.65
N LYS A 84 0.24 36.78 9.86
CA LYS A 84 0.73 35.91 10.97
C LYS A 84 0.69 34.44 10.57
N SER A 85 1.86 33.79 10.45
CA SER A 85 1.93 32.34 10.21
C SER A 85 1.71 31.60 11.53
N VAL A 86 0.46 31.45 11.93
CA VAL A 86 0.11 30.54 13.01
C VAL A 86 0.04 29.15 12.39
N PRO A 87 0.86 28.17 12.81
CA PRO A 87 0.69 26.79 12.39
C PRO A 87 -0.75 26.36 12.61
N SER A 88 -1.41 25.85 11.58
CA SER A 88 -2.78 25.37 11.69
C SER A 88 -2.91 24.00 11.05
N VAL A 89 -3.77 23.17 11.61
CA VAL A 89 -4.14 21.89 11.02
C VAL A 89 -5.59 22.01 10.57
N ALA A 90 -5.84 21.62 9.32
CA ALA A 90 -7.16 21.63 8.72
C ALA A 90 -7.64 20.20 8.50
N PHE A 91 -8.76 19.88 9.11
CA PHE A 91 -9.41 18.58 8.96
C PHE A 91 -10.64 18.68 8.06
N LYS A 92 -10.98 17.57 7.42
CA LYS A 92 -12.17 17.35 6.61
C LYS A 92 -12.86 16.09 7.09
N LEU A 93 -14.18 16.13 7.13
CA LEU A 93 -14.99 14.94 7.34
C LEU A 93 -15.24 14.28 5.98
N PHE A 94 -14.80 13.05 5.82
CA PHE A 94 -15.08 12.20 4.67
C PHE A 94 -16.21 11.25 5.03
N ILE A 95 -17.20 11.10 4.15
CA ILE A 95 -18.39 10.27 4.39
C ILE A 95 -18.27 9.02 3.52
N ASP A 96 -18.38 7.86 4.17
CA ASP A 96 -18.46 6.56 3.53
C ASP A 96 -19.91 6.30 3.10
N ILE A 97 -20.19 6.59 1.83
CA ILE A 97 -21.55 6.46 1.26
C ILE A 97 -22.00 5.00 1.24
N GLU A 98 -21.09 4.04 1.11
CA GLU A 98 -21.46 2.63 1.06
C GLU A 98 -21.95 2.17 2.43
N LYS A 99 -21.23 2.50 3.51
CA LYS A 99 -21.69 2.24 4.89
C LYS A 99 -22.97 2.97 5.26
N TYR A 100 -23.12 4.22 4.81
CA TYR A 100 -24.36 4.97 5.01
C TYR A 100 -25.55 4.31 4.30
N ASN A 101 -25.35 3.81 3.07
CA ASN A 101 -26.38 3.10 2.34
C ASN A 101 -26.76 1.76 3.01
N GLU A 102 -25.79 1.06 3.61
CA GLU A 102 -26.06 -0.14 4.41
C GLU A 102 -26.96 0.15 5.62
N GLN A 103 -26.81 1.33 6.24
CA GLN A 103 -27.63 1.75 7.39
C GLN A 103 -29.10 1.96 7.02
N ILE A 104 -29.37 2.60 5.89
CA ILE A 104 -30.72 3.02 5.48
C ILE A 104 -31.47 1.94 4.69
N GLY A 105 -30.75 0.92 4.21
CA GLY A 105 -31.31 -0.17 3.41
C GLY A 105 -31.72 0.24 1.99
N ASP A 106 -32.36 -0.70 1.29
CA ASP A 106 -32.73 -0.54 -0.13
C ASP A 106 -33.71 0.62 -0.40
N ASP A 107 -34.47 1.06 0.60
CA ASP A 107 -35.46 2.13 0.47
C ASP A 107 -34.84 3.55 0.43
N GLY A 108 -33.53 3.68 0.70
CA GLY A 108 -32.85 4.97 0.84
C GLY A 108 -31.64 5.21 -0.08
N VAL A 109 -31.32 4.29 -1.00
CA VAL A 109 -30.02 4.25 -1.71
C VAL A 109 -29.65 5.60 -2.34
N LEU A 110 -28.60 6.23 -1.81
CA LEU A 110 -27.90 7.30 -2.52
C LEU A 110 -27.25 6.69 -3.76
N SER A 111 -27.79 7.02 -4.93
CA SER A 111 -27.17 6.68 -6.20
C SER A 111 -25.74 7.24 -6.23
N LYS A 112 -24.75 6.40 -6.56
CA LYS A 112 -23.35 6.82 -6.74
C LYS A 112 -23.33 8.12 -7.56
N PRO A 113 -22.67 9.20 -7.11
CA PRO A 113 -22.78 10.51 -7.75
C PRO A 113 -22.26 10.41 -9.19
N THR A 114 -23.19 10.40 -10.15
CA THR A 114 -22.89 10.48 -11.59
C THR A 114 -22.43 11.89 -11.91
N GLY A 115 -21.17 12.22 -11.61
CA GLY A 115 -20.40 13.33 -12.18
C GLY A 115 -20.95 14.76 -12.06
N ARG A 116 -22.13 14.99 -11.47
CA ARG A 116 -22.68 16.34 -11.26
C ARG A 116 -22.04 16.93 -10.01
N LYS A 117 -21.03 17.77 -10.23
CA LYS A 117 -20.54 18.73 -9.22
C LYS A 117 -21.74 19.40 -8.56
N TRP A 118 -21.93 19.15 -7.29
CA TRP A 118 -22.88 19.85 -6.44
C TRP A 118 -22.59 21.36 -6.53
N LYS A 119 -23.39 22.10 -7.32
CA LYS A 119 -23.42 23.58 -7.36
C LYS A 119 -24.33 24.13 -6.25
N GLY A 120 -24.33 23.48 -5.10
CA GLY A 120 -24.92 24.03 -3.90
C GLY A 120 -23.95 25.06 -3.38
N ASN A 121 -24.42 26.27 -3.10
CA ASN A 121 -23.65 27.37 -2.52
C ASN A 121 -23.30 27.08 -1.04
N SER A 122 -22.94 25.84 -0.73
CA SER A 122 -22.47 25.40 0.58
C SER A 122 -21.01 25.79 0.65
N GLN A 123 -20.72 26.85 1.42
CA GLN A 123 -19.36 27.09 1.88
C GLN A 123 -18.82 25.75 2.41
N ILE A 124 -17.82 25.19 1.74
CA ILE A 124 -17.04 24.07 2.28
C ILE A 124 -16.47 24.60 3.59
N HIS A 125 -17.04 24.15 4.71
CA HIS A 125 -16.60 24.55 6.04
C HIS A 125 -15.27 23.85 6.30
N VAL A 126 -14.18 24.50 5.88
CA VAL A 126 -12.83 24.11 6.29
C VAL A 126 -12.68 24.56 7.73
N LEU A 127 -12.73 23.62 8.65
CA LEU A 127 -12.42 23.86 10.05
C LEU A 127 -10.89 23.99 10.17
N SER A 128 -10.45 25.11 10.74
CA SER A 128 -9.04 25.46 10.86
C SER A 128 -8.76 25.77 12.32
N SER A 129 -7.97 24.94 13.00
CA SER A 129 -7.45 25.23 14.34
C SER A 129 -6.04 25.81 14.24
N SER A 130 -5.71 26.84 15.01
CA SER A 130 -4.45 27.59 14.93
C SER A 130 -3.66 27.48 16.25
N PHE A 131 -2.38 27.15 16.17
CA PHE A 131 -1.49 26.82 17.31
C PHE A 131 -0.32 27.79 17.45
N ALA A 132 0.04 28.14 18.69
CA ALA A 132 1.29 28.85 18.99
C ALA A 132 2.28 27.88 19.65
N ARG A 133 3.56 27.95 19.28
CA ARG A 133 4.58 27.02 19.76
C ARG A 133 4.99 27.40 21.19
N ASP A 134 4.94 26.46 22.11
CA ASP A 134 5.67 26.56 23.38
C ASP A 134 7.14 26.16 23.17
N THR A 135 8.07 27.03 23.53
CA THR A 135 9.50 26.89 23.21
C THR A 135 10.22 26.11 24.31
N GLY A 136 10.16 24.79 24.25
CA GLY A 136 11.00 23.88 25.04
C GLY A 136 11.51 22.72 24.20
N VAL A 137 12.80 22.71 23.86
CA VAL A 137 13.49 21.59 23.20
C VAL A 137 14.03 20.65 24.28
N PRO A 138 13.88 19.32 24.12
CA PRO A 138 15.05 18.44 23.85
C PRO A 138 14.74 17.43 22.73
N GLN A 139 15.54 17.38 21.66
CA GLN A 139 16.76 16.58 21.44
C GLN A 139 16.57 15.07 21.16
N VAL A 140 17.24 14.68 20.07
CA VAL A 140 17.53 13.38 19.44
C VAL A 140 17.79 12.23 20.42
N ILE A 141 17.25 11.03 20.15
CA ILE A 141 17.72 9.77 20.74
C ILE A 141 18.33 8.90 19.63
N PRO A 142 19.65 8.64 19.65
CA PRO A 142 20.27 7.55 18.92
C PRO A 142 20.97 6.59 19.88
N VAL A 143 20.38 5.42 20.19
CA VAL A 143 21.12 4.22 20.63
C VAL A 143 20.32 2.98 20.23
N THR A 144 20.59 2.43 19.05
CA THR A 144 20.08 1.11 18.68
C THR A 144 20.98 0.06 19.32
N THR A 145 20.52 -0.58 20.39
CA THR A 145 21.18 -1.80 20.90
C THR A 145 20.99 -2.93 19.88
N SER A 146 22.07 -3.66 19.58
CA SER A 146 22.06 -4.77 18.62
C SER A 146 22.63 -6.04 19.24
N ASP A 147 22.15 -7.18 18.74
CA ASP A 147 22.62 -8.51 19.11
C ASP A 147 23.43 -9.13 17.97
N LYS A 148 24.50 -9.85 18.32
CA LYS A 148 25.24 -10.67 17.37
C LYS A 148 24.43 -11.92 17.04
N ILE A 149 24.29 -12.22 15.76
CA ILE A 149 23.59 -13.41 15.28
C ILE A 149 24.49 -14.26 14.39
N ILE A 150 24.16 -15.55 14.35
CA ILE A 150 24.71 -16.54 13.43
C ILE A 150 23.51 -17.12 12.68
N PHE A 151 23.61 -17.25 11.35
CA PHE A 151 22.51 -17.73 10.52
C PHE A 151 23.01 -18.47 9.29
N HIS A 152 22.18 -19.35 8.75
CA HIS A 152 22.42 -20.00 7.47
C HIS A 152 21.77 -19.19 6.35
N ARG A 153 22.44 -19.10 5.19
CA ARG A 153 21.87 -18.45 4.01
C ARG A 153 21.20 -19.49 3.12
N VAL A 154 19.91 -19.29 2.87
CA VAL A 154 19.19 -20.01 1.81
C VAL A 154 19.22 -19.19 0.53
N ILE A 155 19.69 -19.79 -0.55
CA ILE A 155 19.71 -19.21 -1.89
C ILE A 155 18.56 -19.82 -2.69
N CYS A 156 17.74 -18.95 -3.28
CA CYS A 156 16.70 -19.33 -4.22
C CYS A 156 17.11 -18.91 -5.63
N THR A 157 17.12 -19.86 -6.57
CA THR A 157 17.36 -19.66 -7.99
C THR A 157 16.10 -19.99 -8.78
N ILE A 158 15.85 -19.25 -9.86
CA ILE A 158 14.75 -19.53 -10.80
C ILE A 158 15.38 -20.14 -12.05
N GLU A 159 15.05 -21.39 -12.37
CA GLU A 159 15.80 -22.22 -13.35
C GLU A 159 15.12 -22.35 -14.71
N GLU A 160 13.81 -22.08 -14.84
CA GLU A 160 13.04 -22.34 -16.05
C GLU A 160 12.21 -21.14 -16.53
N GLU A 161 11.86 -21.15 -17.83
CA GLU A 161 10.97 -20.15 -18.47
C GLU A 161 9.65 -19.96 -17.69
N LEU A 162 9.14 -21.02 -17.06
CA LEU A 162 7.89 -21.02 -16.29
C LEU A 162 8.04 -20.49 -14.85
N GLY A 163 9.24 -20.08 -14.42
CA GLY A 163 9.47 -19.56 -13.08
C GLY A 163 9.60 -20.64 -12.00
N ASN A 164 9.99 -21.87 -12.35
CA ASN A 164 10.30 -22.91 -11.36
C ASN A 164 11.55 -22.56 -10.55
N TYR A 165 11.56 -22.94 -9.28
CA TYR A 165 12.59 -22.52 -8.33
C TYR A 165 13.35 -23.71 -7.74
N ASN A 166 14.59 -23.44 -7.33
CA ASN A 166 15.44 -24.33 -6.57
C ASN A 166 15.94 -23.62 -5.31
N LEU A 167 15.94 -24.34 -4.19
CA LEU A 167 16.43 -23.85 -2.91
C LEU A 167 17.71 -24.59 -2.53
N MET A 168 18.78 -23.83 -2.31
CA MET A 168 20.05 -24.34 -1.85
C MET A 168 20.44 -23.64 -0.56
N GLU A 169 20.56 -24.39 0.53
CA GLU A 169 21.11 -23.89 1.78
C GLU A 169 22.65 -23.88 1.71
N GLN A 170 23.27 -22.75 2.03
CA GLN A 170 24.72 -22.65 2.12
C GLN A 170 25.20 -23.36 3.39
N ALA A 171 26.22 -24.21 3.23
CA ALA A 171 26.80 -24.97 4.33
C ALA A 171 27.57 -24.13 5.35
N THR A 172 27.91 -22.88 5.02
CA THR A 172 28.69 -21.98 5.87
C THR A 172 27.80 -21.04 6.65
N ASP A 173 28.03 -20.98 7.95
CA ASP A 173 27.41 -19.99 8.83
C ASP A 173 27.84 -18.58 8.45
N GLU A 174 26.87 -17.67 8.48
CA GLU A 174 27.10 -16.24 8.33
C GLU A 174 26.86 -15.51 9.65
N HIS A 175 27.46 -14.32 9.74
CA HIS A 175 27.44 -13.51 10.95
C HIS A 175 26.85 -12.13 10.66
N GLY A 176 26.11 -11.59 11.62
CA GLY A 176 25.54 -10.26 11.51
C GLY A 176 25.20 -9.64 12.85
N LEU A 177 24.69 -8.41 12.80
CA LEU A 177 24.11 -7.69 13.93
C LEU A 177 22.65 -7.39 13.64
N ILE A 178 21.75 -7.74 14.55
CA ILE A 178 20.32 -7.42 14.43
C ILE A 178 19.91 -6.44 15.52
N ALA A 179 19.13 -5.42 15.16
CA ALA A 179 18.57 -4.48 16.14
C ALA A 179 17.58 -5.19 17.08
N ARG A 180 17.59 -4.82 18.36
CA ARG A 180 16.63 -5.36 19.35
C ARG A 180 15.21 -4.82 19.20
N GLN A 181 15.09 -3.63 18.64
CA GLN A 181 13.82 -2.94 18.49
C GLN A 181 13.32 -3.04 17.06
N VAL A 182 12.01 -3.19 16.92
CA VAL A 182 11.30 -3.10 15.64
C VAL A 182 11.51 -1.70 15.06
N MET A 183 11.86 -1.64 13.78
CA MET A 183 12.01 -0.41 13.03
C MET A 183 10.70 0.38 13.05
N GLN A 184 10.78 1.65 13.43
CA GLN A 184 9.62 2.54 13.43
C GLN A 184 9.40 3.04 12.00
N LEU A 185 8.48 2.39 11.29
CA LEU A 185 8.07 2.75 9.94
C LEU A 185 6.83 3.67 9.99
N PRO A 186 6.64 4.55 8.98
CA PRO A 186 5.36 5.22 8.77
C PRO A 186 4.21 4.20 8.70
N SER A 187 3.01 4.56 9.17
CA SER A 187 1.86 3.63 9.17
C SER A 187 1.49 3.11 7.77
N SER A 188 1.86 3.82 6.70
CA SER A 188 1.70 3.39 5.31
C SER A 188 2.68 2.32 4.86
N GLU A 189 3.78 2.12 5.60
CA GLU A 189 4.85 1.15 5.32
C GLU A 189 4.86 0.01 6.34
N GLN A 190 4.05 0.10 7.40
CA GLN A 190 3.93 -0.93 8.42
C GLN A 190 2.97 -2.02 7.97
N GLY A 191 3.51 -3.22 7.72
CA GLY A 191 2.71 -4.41 7.42
C GLY A 191 2.00 -4.96 8.66
N LYS A 192 0.90 -5.68 8.45
CA LYS A 192 0.13 -6.34 9.54
C LYS A 192 0.71 -7.69 9.97
N THR A 193 1.49 -8.33 9.09
CA THR A 193 1.90 -9.73 9.24
C THR A 193 3.34 -9.88 9.73
N LYS A 194 4.17 -8.84 9.58
CA LYS A 194 5.62 -8.92 9.81
C LYS A 194 6.15 -7.71 10.57
N ASP A 195 7.00 -7.98 11.55
CA ASP A 195 7.87 -6.98 12.16
C ASP A 195 9.16 -6.84 11.35
N ILE A 196 9.65 -5.60 11.28
CA ILE A 196 10.83 -5.22 10.52
C ILE A 196 11.96 -4.83 11.47
N TYR A 197 13.15 -5.38 11.28
CA TYR A 197 14.33 -5.09 12.09
C TYR A 197 15.49 -4.66 11.19
N LEU A 198 16.34 -3.76 11.68
CA LEU A 198 17.60 -3.44 11.03
C LEU A 198 18.58 -4.61 11.22
N LEU A 199 19.13 -5.10 10.11
CA LEU A 199 20.14 -6.14 10.07
C LEU A 199 21.42 -5.57 9.45
N ILE A 200 22.58 -5.85 10.02
CA ILE A 200 23.88 -5.43 9.48
C ILE A 200 24.72 -6.67 9.21
N ILE A 201 25.17 -6.85 7.97
CA ILE A 201 26.08 -7.92 7.55
C ILE A 201 27.27 -7.24 6.87
N ASP A 202 28.50 -7.51 7.32
CA ASP A 202 29.73 -6.91 6.78
C ASP A 202 29.68 -5.38 6.65
N GLY A 203 29.06 -4.71 7.63
CA GLY A 203 28.92 -3.24 7.65
C GLY A 203 27.89 -2.68 6.66
N LYS A 204 27.14 -3.54 5.96
CA LYS A 204 26.03 -3.14 5.08
C LYS A 204 24.69 -3.36 5.78
N GLU A 205 23.79 -2.42 5.59
CA GLU A 205 22.44 -2.46 6.15
C GLU A 205 21.49 -3.28 5.28
N TYR A 206 20.66 -4.07 5.95
CA TYR A 206 19.63 -4.95 5.41
C TYR A 206 18.38 -4.86 6.28
N VAL A 207 17.28 -5.41 5.76
CA VAL A 207 16.03 -5.55 6.49
C VAL A 207 15.85 -7.02 6.86
N ALA A 208 15.71 -7.29 8.16
CA ALA A 208 15.24 -8.58 8.67
C ALA A 208 13.73 -8.53 8.90
N LYS A 209 13.00 -9.56 8.46
CA LYS A 209 11.56 -9.69 8.62
C LYS A 209 11.24 -10.84 9.58
N LYS A 210 10.38 -10.61 10.56
CA LYS A 210 9.87 -11.63 11.48
C LYS A 210 8.36 -11.73 11.32
N LEU A 211 7.85 -12.93 11.09
CA LEU A 211 6.41 -13.17 11.03
C LEU A 211 5.79 -13.05 12.43
N VAL A 212 4.74 -12.25 12.57
CA VAL A 212 4.04 -11.97 13.83
C VAL A 212 2.55 -12.24 13.79
N ASN A 213 1.96 -12.33 12.60
CA ASN A 213 0.54 -12.65 12.43
C ASN A 213 0.31 -13.34 11.08
N ILE A 214 -0.44 -14.45 11.10
CA ILE A 214 -0.83 -15.23 9.91
C ILE A 214 -2.35 -15.30 9.69
N GLY A 215 -3.13 -14.48 10.41
CA GLY A 215 -4.59 -14.41 10.26
C GLY A 215 -5.38 -15.37 11.16
N GLN A 216 -4.72 -16.16 12.01
CA GLN A 216 -5.37 -17.11 12.93
C GLN A 216 -5.95 -16.45 14.21
N GLY A 217 -5.84 -15.13 14.36
CA GLY A 217 -6.35 -14.38 15.51
C GLY A 217 -5.26 -13.95 16.51
N CYS A 218 -5.63 -13.11 17.47
CA CYS A 218 -4.70 -12.60 18.48
C CYS A 218 -4.30 -13.72 19.46
N GLY A 219 -3.01 -14.08 19.49
CA GLY A 219 -2.40 -14.83 20.60
C GLY A 219 -1.84 -16.21 20.26
N GLU A 220 -2.01 -16.70 19.02
CA GLU A 220 -1.35 -17.94 18.61
C GLU A 220 0.13 -17.71 18.32
N VAL A 221 0.98 -18.54 18.93
CA VAL A 221 2.42 -18.50 18.76
C VAL A 221 2.77 -19.25 17.48
N ILE A 222 3.19 -18.53 16.45
CA ILE A 222 3.69 -19.12 15.20
C ILE A 222 4.97 -19.89 15.52
N SER A 223 5.00 -21.18 15.18
CA SER A 223 6.20 -22.00 15.39
C SER A 223 7.34 -21.53 14.46
N THR A 224 8.59 -21.75 14.87
CA THR A 224 9.75 -21.40 14.02
C THR A 224 9.71 -22.14 12.68
N SER A 225 9.33 -23.42 12.69
CA SER A 225 9.24 -24.22 11.46
C SER A 225 8.20 -23.65 10.49
N GLU A 226 7.03 -23.27 11.00
CA GLU A 226 5.96 -22.66 10.20
C GLU A 226 6.36 -21.28 9.67
N ALA A 227 6.96 -20.44 10.52
CA ALA A 227 7.47 -19.14 10.10
C ALA A 227 8.54 -19.28 9.00
N CYS A 228 9.43 -20.27 9.11
CA CYS A 228 10.42 -20.57 8.08
C CYS A 228 9.77 -20.96 6.75
N GLN A 229 8.73 -21.79 6.76
CA GLN A 229 8.01 -22.17 5.54
C GLN A 229 7.43 -20.96 4.83
N TYR A 230 6.75 -20.06 5.55
CA TYR A 230 6.18 -18.86 4.94
C TYR A 230 7.26 -17.86 4.46
N LEU A 231 8.35 -17.69 5.21
CA LEU A 231 9.44 -16.81 4.81
C LEU A 231 10.21 -17.35 3.58
N VAL A 232 10.30 -18.68 3.42
CA VAL A 232 10.85 -19.31 2.21
C VAL A 232 9.94 -19.02 1.02
N LEU A 233 8.63 -19.11 1.18
CA LEU A 233 7.68 -18.75 0.12
C LEU A 233 7.79 -17.27 -0.27
N ASP A 234 7.96 -16.36 0.69
CA ASP A 234 8.25 -14.95 0.39
C ASP A 234 9.57 -14.75 -0.38
N LEU A 235 10.62 -15.49 -0.04
CA LEU A 235 11.88 -15.48 -0.80
C LEU A 235 11.65 -15.92 -2.25
N ILE A 236 10.89 -16.99 -2.47
CA ILE A 236 10.55 -17.49 -3.80
C ILE A 236 9.79 -16.43 -4.60
N ARG A 237 8.78 -15.78 -3.99
CA ARG A 237 8.01 -14.69 -4.62
C ARG A 237 8.91 -13.54 -5.06
N LEU A 238 9.81 -13.10 -4.18
CA LEU A 238 10.78 -12.03 -4.49
C LEU A 238 11.73 -12.43 -5.63
N LYS A 239 12.19 -13.69 -5.66
CA LYS A 239 13.05 -14.19 -6.74
C LYS A 239 12.34 -14.34 -8.07
N ARG A 240 11.07 -14.74 -8.06
CA ARG A 240 10.24 -14.71 -9.27
C ARG A 240 10.00 -13.28 -9.76
N LEU A 241 9.79 -12.33 -8.85
CA LEU A 241 9.62 -10.93 -9.21
C LEU A 241 10.88 -10.39 -9.90
N ASP A 242 12.06 -10.67 -9.32
CA ASP A 242 13.37 -10.35 -9.88
C ASP A 242 13.60 -11.02 -11.24
N TYR A 243 13.12 -12.26 -11.42
CA TYR A 243 13.23 -13.01 -12.67
C TYR A 243 12.32 -12.47 -13.79
N PHE A 244 11.04 -12.20 -13.51
CA PHE A 244 10.07 -11.75 -14.52
C PHE A 244 10.20 -10.27 -14.88
N SER A 245 10.71 -9.43 -13.96
CA SER A 245 10.89 -7.99 -14.20
C SER A 245 11.72 -7.67 -15.46
N PRO A 246 12.94 -8.21 -15.66
CA PRO A 246 13.72 -7.97 -16.88
C PRO A 246 13.06 -8.55 -18.13
N GLN A 247 12.38 -9.71 -18.03
CA GLN A 247 11.67 -10.29 -19.17
C GLN A 247 10.52 -9.40 -19.64
N PHE A 248 9.77 -8.83 -18.70
CA PHE A 248 8.73 -7.84 -19.03
C PHE A 248 9.32 -6.60 -19.70
N GLN A 249 10.44 -6.09 -19.19
CA GLN A 249 11.13 -4.95 -19.81
C GLN A 249 11.56 -5.27 -21.24
N ASP A 250 12.21 -6.42 -21.46
CA ASP A 250 12.62 -6.87 -22.79
C ASP A 250 11.42 -7.07 -23.72
N TYR A 251 10.35 -7.68 -23.22
CA TYR A 251 9.11 -7.89 -23.96
C TYR A 251 8.49 -6.54 -24.39
N ALA A 252 8.42 -5.59 -23.47
CA ALA A 252 7.89 -4.27 -23.74
C ALA A 252 8.73 -3.48 -24.76
N MET A 253 10.06 -3.54 -24.64
CA MET A 253 10.97 -2.95 -25.64
C MET A 253 10.76 -3.57 -27.03
N LYS A 254 10.64 -4.90 -27.12
CA LYS A 254 10.38 -5.60 -28.39
C LYS A 254 9.03 -5.22 -29.01
N LYS A 255 8.02 -4.93 -28.20
CA LYS A 255 6.71 -4.46 -28.65
C LYS A 255 6.66 -2.96 -28.94
N GLY A 256 7.75 -2.23 -28.67
CA GLY A 256 7.80 -0.78 -28.84
C GLY A 256 6.92 -0.01 -27.86
N ALA A 257 6.52 -0.65 -26.75
CA ALA A 257 5.78 0.02 -25.68
C ALA A 257 6.73 0.96 -24.92
N ASP A 258 6.29 2.21 -24.73
CA ASP A 258 7.08 3.22 -24.02
C ASP A 258 7.02 2.96 -22.51
N ILE A 259 7.94 2.11 -22.03
CA ILE A 259 8.16 1.86 -20.61
C ILE A 259 9.05 2.91 -19.93
N ALA A 260 9.33 4.06 -20.59
CA ALA A 260 10.31 5.00 -20.10
C ALA A 260 10.06 5.42 -18.65
N VAL A 261 11.08 5.15 -17.83
CA VAL A 261 11.27 5.63 -16.46
C VAL A 261 10.83 7.09 -16.38
N GLN A 262 9.80 7.35 -15.57
CA GLN A 262 9.00 8.58 -15.65
C GLN A 262 9.83 9.88 -15.69
N LYS A 263 9.71 10.59 -16.81
CA LYS A 263 9.90 12.05 -16.87
C LYS A 263 8.55 12.71 -16.58
N PHE A 264 8.33 13.14 -15.33
CA PHE A 264 7.05 13.67 -14.84
C PHE A 264 6.70 15.10 -15.29
N SER A 265 7.52 15.75 -16.11
CA SER A 265 7.14 17.03 -16.71
C SER A 265 7.80 17.26 -18.07
N GLY A 266 6.94 17.49 -19.07
CA GLY A 266 7.26 18.33 -20.22
C GLY A 266 6.77 19.76 -19.94
N THR A 267 7.38 20.74 -20.58
CA THR A 267 7.22 22.19 -20.33
C THR A 267 5.80 22.73 -20.49
N LEU A 268 4.83 21.93 -20.94
CA LEU A 268 3.44 22.32 -21.12
C LEU A 268 2.54 21.26 -20.48
N GLY A 269 2.03 21.56 -19.30
CA GLY A 269 1.38 20.61 -18.41
C GLY A 269 0.00 20.11 -18.86
N GLY A 270 -0.38 18.98 -18.25
CA GLY A 270 -1.77 18.56 -18.10
C GLY A 270 -2.07 17.15 -18.62
N SER A 271 -2.29 16.19 -17.71
CA SER A 271 -3.44 15.28 -17.77
C SER A 271 -3.48 14.35 -16.55
N ASN A 272 -4.65 14.27 -15.91
CA ASN A 272 -5.05 13.17 -15.01
C ASN A 272 -5.29 11.89 -15.83
N GLN A 273 -4.22 11.31 -16.38
CA GLN A 273 -4.26 9.93 -16.86
C GLN A 273 -4.22 9.00 -15.62
N PRO A 274 -4.82 7.80 -15.64
CA PRO A 274 -4.48 6.78 -14.64
C PRO A 274 -2.95 6.70 -14.58
N ASP A 275 -2.39 6.69 -13.36
CA ASP A 275 -0.95 6.80 -13.18
C ASP A 275 -0.26 5.77 -14.08
N LYS A 276 0.53 6.25 -15.06
CA LYS A 276 1.21 5.37 -16.03
C LYS A 276 1.97 4.26 -15.31
N LEU A 277 2.47 4.56 -14.10
CA LEU A 277 3.12 3.61 -13.23
C LEU A 277 2.17 2.49 -12.78
N SER A 278 0.98 2.84 -12.28
CA SER A 278 -0.05 1.85 -11.92
C SER A 278 -0.49 1.02 -13.12
N ALA A 279 -0.68 1.65 -14.29
CA ALA A 279 -1.01 0.93 -15.52
C ALA A 279 0.09 -0.07 -15.92
N MET A 280 1.36 0.31 -15.75
CA MET A 280 2.51 -0.55 -16.04
C MET A 280 2.62 -1.71 -15.04
N ILE A 281 2.40 -1.46 -13.75
CA ILE A 281 2.38 -2.49 -12.71
C ILE A 281 1.26 -3.51 -12.98
N MET A 282 0.06 -3.05 -13.33
CA MET A 282 -1.05 -3.95 -13.67
C MET A 282 -0.79 -4.74 -14.96
N ALA A 283 -0.15 -4.12 -15.96
CA ALA A 283 0.26 -4.80 -17.18
C ALA A 283 1.35 -5.84 -16.92
N PHE A 284 2.23 -5.61 -15.94
CA PHE A 284 3.24 -6.58 -15.52
C PHE A 284 2.60 -7.83 -14.88
N SER A 285 1.62 -7.68 -13.98
CA SER A 285 0.86 -8.83 -13.46
C SER A 285 0.18 -9.61 -14.58
N HIS A 286 -0.46 -8.92 -15.53
CA HIS A 286 -1.11 -9.54 -16.69
C HIS A 286 -0.08 -10.30 -17.56
N PHE A 287 1.06 -9.69 -17.85
CA PHE A 287 2.16 -10.35 -18.58
C PHE A 287 2.58 -11.66 -17.91
N VAL A 288 2.75 -11.68 -16.59
CA VAL A 288 3.14 -12.91 -15.87
C VAL A 288 2.06 -14.01 -15.96
N ILE A 289 0.77 -13.65 -15.91
CA ILE A 289 -0.32 -14.60 -16.12
C ILE A 289 -0.22 -15.23 -17.52
N GLN A 290 0.00 -14.40 -18.54
CA GLN A 290 0.15 -14.87 -19.92
C GLN A 290 1.36 -15.79 -20.07
N GLU A 291 2.55 -15.33 -19.66
CA GLU A 291 3.80 -16.06 -19.85
C GLU A 291 3.81 -17.40 -19.10
N THR A 292 3.12 -17.47 -17.96
CA THR A 292 3.03 -18.71 -17.17
C THR A 292 1.82 -19.57 -17.52
N ALA A 293 1.02 -19.19 -18.53
CA ALA A 293 -0.24 -19.85 -18.88
C ALA A 293 -1.15 -20.05 -17.65
N CYS A 294 -1.37 -18.98 -16.89
CA CYS A 294 -2.17 -18.94 -15.64
C CYS A 294 -1.64 -19.86 -14.52
N LYS A 295 -0.38 -20.27 -14.54
CA LYS A 295 0.24 -21.03 -13.43
C LYS A 295 0.73 -20.14 -12.29
N TYR A 296 0.95 -18.85 -12.56
CA TYR A 296 1.42 -17.91 -11.56
C TYR A 296 0.88 -16.50 -11.83
N MET A 297 0.56 -15.79 -10.76
CA MET A 297 0.13 -14.39 -10.83
C MET A 297 0.73 -13.59 -9.68
N PHE A 298 1.20 -12.38 -9.97
CA PHE A 298 1.49 -11.38 -8.94
C PHE A 298 0.25 -10.57 -8.60
N SER A 299 -0.01 -10.42 -7.32
CA SER A 299 -1.03 -9.53 -6.74
C SER A 299 -0.41 -8.63 -5.68
N ASP A 300 -1.13 -7.57 -5.31
CA ASP A 300 -0.71 -6.58 -4.31
C ASP A 300 0.75 -6.09 -4.50
N LEU A 301 1.09 -5.75 -5.75
CA LEU A 301 2.39 -5.22 -6.10
C LEU A 301 2.54 -3.81 -5.52
N GLN A 302 3.36 -3.70 -4.49
CA GLN A 302 3.70 -2.43 -3.84
C GLN A 302 5.18 -2.10 -4.05
N GLY A 303 5.48 -0.80 -3.97
CA GLY A 303 6.84 -0.32 -4.12
C GLY A 303 7.04 1.10 -3.65
N SER A 304 8.30 1.49 -3.55
CA SER A 304 8.71 2.84 -3.16
C SER A 304 9.56 3.47 -4.26
N MET A 305 9.30 4.75 -4.50
CA MET A 305 10.06 5.56 -5.45
C MET A 305 11.26 6.20 -4.75
N ASP A 306 12.46 5.75 -5.07
CA ASP A 306 13.67 6.45 -4.63
C ASP A 306 13.87 7.69 -5.50
N ARG A 307 13.51 8.84 -4.94
CA ARG A 307 13.69 10.17 -5.56
C ARG A 307 15.05 10.78 -5.24
N HIS A 308 15.86 10.15 -4.41
CA HIS A 308 17.02 10.78 -3.75
C HIS A 308 18.38 10.32 -4.25
N ARG A 309 18.48 9.32 -5.13
CA ARG A 309 19.74 8.99 -5.81
C ARG A 309 20.06 9.99 -6.94
N ASN A 310 20.54 11.16 -6.54
CA ASN A 310 21.47 11.95 -7.35
C ASN A 310 22.85 11.28 -7.33
N THR A 311 22.95 9.99 -7.69
CA THR A 311 24.27 9.39 -7.95
C THR A 311 24.72 9.89 -9.32
N PRO A 312 25.78 10.71 -9.41
CA PRO A 312 26.31 11.12 -10.69
C PRO A 312 26.80 9.86 -11.41
N GLN A 313 26.03 9.40 -12.39
CA GLN A 313 26.50 8.40 -13.33
C GLN A 313 27.52 9.08 -14.26
N ARG A 314 28.60 8.36 -14.56
CA ARG A 314 29.78 8.84 -15.31
C ARG A 314 29.46 9.39 -16.71
N ASP A 315 28.24 9.18 -17.19
CA ASP A 315 27.84 9.37 -18.59
C ASP A 315 26.81 10.50 -18.80
N GLY A 316 26.50 11.31 -17.78
CA GLY A 316 25.73 12.55 -17.94
C GLY A 316 24.24 12.38 -18.27
N ASN A 317 23.71 11.15 -18.27
CA ASN A 317 22.28 10.90 -18.46
C ASN A 317 21.57 10.91 -17.11
N THR A 318 20.62 11.83 -16.93
CA THR A 318 19.88 12.03 -15.68
C THR A 318 19.14 10.74 -15.29
N THR A 319 19.46 10.15 -14.15
CA THR A 319 18.75 8.98 -13.62
C THR A 319 17.31 9.39 -13.26
N GLY A 320 16.34 8.79 -13.95
CA GLY A 320 14.94 8.85 -13.54
C GLY A 320 14.73 8.19 -12.17
N ALA A 321 13.61 8.49 -11.53
CA ALA A 321 13.25 7.88 -10.26
C ALA A 321 13.22 6.34 -10.40
N ILE A 322 13.85 5.63 -9.44
CA ILE A 322 13.85 4.16 -9.42
C ILE A 322 12.65 3.69 -8.60
N LEU A 323 11.74 2.92 -9.21
CA LEU A 323 10.71 2.19 -8.48
C LEU A 323 11.31 0.89 -7.96
N THR A 324 11.36 0.73 -6.64
CA THR A 324 11.70 -0.55 -6.01
C THR A 324 10.42 -1.25 -5.58
N LEU A 325 10.09 -2.37 -6.22
CA LEU A 325 8.98 -3.23 -5.80
C LEU A 325 9.45 -4.18 -4.69
N PHE A 326 8.57 -4.47 -3.73
CA PHE A 326 8.86 -5.38 -2.62
C PHE A 326 7.60 -6.00 -2.05
N ASP A 327 7.78 -7.11 -1.32
CA ASP A 327 6.72 -7.85 -0.61
C ASP A 327 5.48 -8.16 -1.51
N PRO A 328 5.68 -8.75 -2.71
CA PRO A 328 4.58 -9.12 -3.58
C PRO A 328 3.73 -10.23 -2.96
N MET A 329 2.41 -10.18 -3.16
CA MET A 329 1.54 -11.35 -3.00
C MET A 329 1.45 -12.12 -4.32
N THR A 330 1.11 -13.41 -4.25
CA THR A 330 1.00 -14.24 -5.44
C THR A 330 -0.15 -15.23 -5.35
N HIS A 331 -0.65 -15.62 -6.51
CA HIS A 331 -1.61 -16.71 -6.65
C HIS A 331 -1.04 -17.83 -7.49
N THR A 332 -1.34 -19.06 -7.09
CA THR A 332 -1.12 -20.28 -7.86
C THR A 332 -2.43 -21.06 -7.93
N PRO A 333 -2.71 -21.86 -8.97
CA PRO A 333 -3.99 -22.58 -9.07
C PRO A 333 -4.36 -23.38 -7.80
N LEU A 334 -3.35 -24.01 -7.17
CA LEU A 334 -3.50 -24.84 -5.97
C LEU A 334 -3.35 -24.09 -4.63
N GLY A 335 -3.18 -22.76 -4.62
CA GLY A 335 -3.03 -22.00 -3.37
C GLY A 335 -1.69 -22.19 -2.64
N GLY A 336 -0.69 -22.75 -3.32
CA GLY A 336 0.58 -23.21 -2.72
C GLY A 336 1.66 -22.13 -2.57
N SER A 337 1.41 -20.87 -2.94
CA SER A 337 2.45 -19.85 -2.93
C SER A 337 2.62 -19.12 -1.59
N GLY A 338 1.83 -19.44 -0.57
CA GLY A 338 1.96 -18.93 0.81
C GLY A 338 0.77 -18.10 1.28
N LEU A 339 0.94 -17.34 2.38
CA LEU A 339 -0.13 -16.51 2.94
C LEU A 339 -0.69 -15.54 1.91
N GLY A 340 -2.02 -15.42 1.87
CA GLY A 340 -2.74 -14.58 0.91
C GLY A 340 -2.94 -15.22 -0.47
N ASP A 341 -2.49 -16.45 -0.70
CA ASP A 341 -2.75 -17.17 -1.94
C ASP A 341 -4.20 -17.69 -1.96
N HIS A 342 -5.06 -16.97 -2.68
CA HIS A 342 -6.46 -17.35 -2.91
C HIS A 342 -6.68 -18.40 -3.99
N GLY A 343 -5.64 -19.10 -4.45
CA GLY A 343 -5.82 -20.19 -5.40
C GLY A 343 -6.34 -19.70 -6.76
N ILE A 344 -7.12 -20.56 -7.42
CA ILE A 344 -7.87 -20.23 -8.63
C ILE A 344 -8.81 -19.02 -8.46
N LYS A 345 -9.36 -18.81 -7.25
CA LYS A 345 -10.25 -17.66 -6.97
C LYS A 345 -9.53 -16.33 -7.11
N GLY A 346 -8.24 -16.27 -6.80
CA GLY A 346 -7.42 -15.08 -7.05
C GLY A 346 -7.33 -14.75 -8.54
N PHE A 347 -7.18 -15.76 -9.40
CA PHE A 347 -7.17 -15.58 -10.85
C PHE A 347 -8.55 -15.16 -11.39
N GLN A 348 -9.63 -15.75 -10.87
CA GLN A 348 -11.00 -15.37 -11.22
C GLN A 348 -11.28 -13.89 -10.87
N ASP A 349 -10.95 -13.46 -9.65
CA ASP A 349 -11.09 -12.06 -9.22
C ASP A 349 -10.27 -11.10 -10.11
N PHE A 350 -9.05 -11.48 -10.47
CA PHE A 350 -8.26 -10.70 -11.42
C PHE A 350 -8.95 -10.61 -12.80
N ALA A 351 -9.42 -11.72 -13.35
CA ALA A 351 -10.04 -11.73 -14.68
C ALA A 351 -11.40 -10.99 -14.73
N GLU A 352 -12.07 -10.85 -13.59
CA GLU A 352 -13.31 -10.08 -13.45
C GLU A 352 -13.04 -8.58 -13.27
N SER A 353 -12.03 -8.22 -12.47
CA SER A 353 -11.75 -6.84 -12.08
C SER A 353 -10.74 -6.12 -12.98
N HIS A 354 -9.86 -6.86 -13.67
CA HIS A 354 -8.81 -6.27 -14.50
C HIS A 354 -9.38 -5.63 -15.77
N GLN A 355 -9.12 -4.34 -15.93
CA GLN A 355 -9.38 -3.62 -17.16
C GLN A 355 -8.06 -3.37 -17.87
N CYS A 356 -7.89 -3.98 -19.05
CA CYS A 356 -6.69 -3.77 -19.86
C CYS A 356 -6.47 -2.27 -20.11
N SER A 357 -5.30 -1.78 -19.71
CA SER A 357 -4.89 -0.41 -20.00
C SER A 357 -4.31 -0.30 -21.41
N HIS A 358 -4.03 0.93 -21.85
CA HIS A 358 -3.29 1.16 -23.11
C HIS A 358 -1.97 0.38 -23.16
N ILE A 359 -1.29 0.18 -22.03
CA ILE A 359 -0.04 -0.58 -21.96
C ILE A 359 -0.31 -2.07 -22.25
N CYS A 360 -1.35 -2.67 -21.67
CA CYS A 360 -1.72 -4.06 -21.97
C CYS A 360 -1.98 -4.25 -23.48
N CYS A 361 -2.65 -3.29 -24.10
CA CYS A 361 -2.94 -3.29 -25.52
C CYS A 361 -1.69 -3.11 -26.39
N GLU A 362 -0.80 -2.16 -26.05
CA GLU A 362 0.48 -1.94 -26.76
C GLU A 362 1.39 -3.17 -26.70
N LEU A 363 1.38 -3.85 -25.55
CA LEU A 363 2.10 -5.10 -25.34
C LEU A 363 1.47 -6.30 -26.06
N HIS A 364 0.28 -6.15 -26.64
CA HIS A 364 -0.50 -7.23 -27.23
C HIS A 364 -0.65 -8.40 -26.26
N LEU A 365 -0.96 -8.11 -24.99
CA LEU A 365 -1.27 -9.14 -24.03
C LEU A 365 -2.60 -9.82 -24.38
N CYS A 366 -2.74 -11.09 -24.01
CA CYS A 366 -3.94 -11.87 -24.22
C CYS A 366 -5.18 -11.17 -23.64
N THR A 367 -6.33 -11.47 -24.20
CA THR A 367 -7.61 -10.93 -23.74
C THR A 367 -8.01 -11.59 -22.43
N MET A 368 -8.86 -10.90 -21.64
CA MET A 368 -9.41 -11.49 -20.42
C MET A 368 -10.26 -12.74 -20.72
N ASP A 369 -10.87 -12.85 -21.91
CA ASP A 369 -11.62 -14.03 -22.32
C ASP A 369 -10.71 -15.25 -22.52
N GLU A 370 -9.52 -15.06 -23.10
CA GLU A 370 -8.50 -16.11 -23.23
C GLU A 370 -7.96 -16.55 -21.84
N ILE A 371 -7.75 -15.59 -20.93
CA ILE A 371 -7.38 -15.90 -19.54
C ILE A 371 -8.48 -16.71 -18.85
N LYS A 372 -9.75 -16.29 -18.94
CA LYS A 372 -10.89 -17.00 -18.36
C LYS A 372 -10.99 -18.43 -18.87
N ALA A 373 -10.89 -18.63 -20.18
CA ALA A 373 -10.89 -19.96 -20.79
C ALA A 373 -9.75 -20.83 -20.25
N THR A 374 -8.56 -20.26 -20.02
CA THR A 374 -7.42 -20.98 -19.46
C THR A 374 -7.65 -21.33 -17.98
N ILE A 375 -8.20 -20.40 -17.20
CA ILE A 375 -8.57 -20.60 -15.78
C ILE A 375 -9.60 -21.73 -15.65
N GLU A 376 -10.65 -21.73 -16.48
CA GLU A 376 -11.67 -22.78 -16.49
C GLU A 376 -11.05 -24.15 -16.76
N GLN A 377 -10.12 -24.26 -17.71
CA GLN A 377 -9.41 -25.51 -17.98
C GLN A 377 -8.57 -25.99 -16.80
N LEU A 378 -7.92 -25.08 -16.08
CA LEU A 378 -7.13 -25.41 -14.90
C LEU A 378 -8.02 -25.85 -13.73
N GLU A 379 -9.16 -25.20 -13.52
CA GLU A 379 -10.13 -25.55 -12.47
C GLU A 379 -10.60 -27.02 -12.63
N HIS A 380 -10.96 -27.43 -13.86
CA HIS A 380 -11.33 -28.82 -14.14
C HIS A 380 -10.18 -29.81 -13.86
N GLN A 381 -8.94 -29.45 -14.17
CA GLN A 381 -7.78 -30.32 -13.91
C GLN A 381 -7.49 -30.47 -12.40
N VAL A 382 -7.72 -29.41 -11.63
CA VAL A 382 -7.58 -29.45 -10.16
C VAL A 382 -8.62 -30.39 -9.57
N ASP A 383 -9.89 -30.27 -9.98
CA ASP A 383 -10.99 -31.12 -9.51
C ASP A 383 -10.77 -32.60 -9.84
N GLU A 384 -10.20 -32.93 -11.00
CA GLU A 384 -9.87 -34.32 -11.37
C GLU A 384 -8.67 -34.89 -10.60
N SER A 385 -7.75 -34.03 -10.13
CA SER A 385 -6.55 -34.44 -9.41
C SER A 385 -6.76 -34.65 -7.91
N ASP A 386 -7.91 -34.23 -7.36
CA ASP A 386 -8.24 -34.33 -5.93
C ASP A 386 -9.60 -35.02 -5.63
N PRO A 387 -9.79 -36.32 -5.96
CA PRO A 387 -10.99 -37.04 -5.57
C PRO A 387 -11.00 -37.54 -4.10
N GLU A 388 -9.96 -37.27 -3.29
CA GLU A 388 -9.80 -37.82 -1.92
C GLU A 388 -9.59 -36.76 -0.82
N LEU A 389 -10.45 -35.74 -0.76
CA LEU A 389 -10.71 -35.00 0.50
C LEU A 389 -12.22 -34.82 0.76
N GLY A 390 -13.01 -35.81 0.34
CA GLY A 390 -14.41 -35.98 0.74
C GLY A 390 -14.59 -37.15 1.71
N VAL A 391 -14.24 -36.97 2.98
CA VAL A 391 -14.82 -37.69 4.14
C VAL A 391 -15.05 -36.72 5.28
#